data_AF-A0A7H4P317-F1
#
_entry.id   AF-A0A7H4P317-F1
#
_cell.length_a   1.000
_cell.length_b   1.000
_cell.length_c   1.000
_cell.angle_alpha   90.00
_cell.angle_beta   90.00
_cell.angle_gamma   90.00
#
_symmetry.space_group_name_H-M   'P 1'
#
loop_
_entity.id
_entity.type
_entity.pdbx_description
1 polymer ?
#
loop_
_entity_poly.entity_id
_entity_poly.type
_entity_poly.pdbx_seq_one_letter_code
_entity_poly.pdbx_strand_id
1 'polypeptide(L)'
;MVYCHTTGHSIDEVLDDYARHKEMGFKAIRVQCGVPGMKTTYGMAKGKGQAYEPATKGQWPEEQLWSTEKYLDFYATAVCRRTRKIWL
;
A
#
# COMPACT_ATOMS: atom_id res chain seq x y z
N MET A 1 -11.13 -2.53 18.26
CA MET A 1 -10.81 -1.47 17.28
C MET A 1 -10.36 -2.17 16.00
N VAL A 2 -10.98 -1.89 14.87
CA VAL A 2 -10.65 -2.52 13.57
C VAL A 2 -10.01 -1.49 12.65
N TYR A 3 -9.05 -1.92 11.83
CA TYR A 3 -8.40 -1.06 10.85
C TYR A 3 -8.70 -1.56 9.43
N CYS A 4 -8.89 -0.63 8.50
CA CYS A 4 -9.06 -1.00 7.10
C CYS A 4 -7.72 -1.00 6.36
N HIS A 5 -7.70 -1.66 5.19
CA HIS A 5 -6.56 -1.77 4.31
C HIS A 5 -6.77 -0.88 3.10
N THR A 6 -5.83 0.03 2.85
CA THR A 6 -5.75 0.81 1.63
C THR A 6 -4.52 0.39 0.85
N THR A 7 -4.70 0.08 -0.43
CA THR A 7 -3.63 -0.40 -1.32
C THR A 7 -3.76 0.27 -2.68
N GLY A 8 -2.66 0.72 -3.26
CA GLY A 8 -2.64 1.33 -4.59
C GLY A 8 -1.26 1.28 -5.22
N HIS A 9 -1.21 1.31 -6.56
CA HIS A 9 0.05 1.21 -7.30
C HIS A 9 0.81 2.54 -7.36
N SER A 10 0.12 3.64 -7.03
CA SER A 10 0.69 4.98 -6.88
C SER A 10 0.22 5.63 -5.59
N ILE A 11 0.93 6.68 -5.16
CA ILE A 11 0.58 7.44 -3.96
C ILE A 11 -0.82 8.06 -4.10
N ASP A 12 -1.16 8.56 -5.30
CA ASP A 12 -2.45 9.22 -5.53
C ASP A 12 -3.62 8.23 -5.41
N GLU A 13 -3.50 7.03 -6.00
CA GLU A 13 -4.51 5.97 -5.85
C GLU A 13 -4.72 5.57 -4.37
N VAL A 14 -3.64 5.53 -3.60
CA VAL A 14 -3.68 5.22 -2.17
C VAL A 14 -4.36 6.32 -1.36
N LEU A 15 -4.12 7.59 -1.70
CA LEU A 15 -4.73 8.74 -1.03
C LEU A 15 -6.24 8.82 -1.32
N ASP A 16 -6.66 8.52 -2.55
CA ASP A 16 -8.07 8.45 -2.92
C ASP A 16 -8.79 7.36 -2.13
N ASP A 17 -8.19 6.18 -2.02
CA ASP A 17 -8.76 5.07 -1.24
C ASP A 17 -8.77 5.36 0.27
N TYR A 18 -7.75 6.05 0.79
CA TYR A 18 -7.71 6.54 2.16
C TYR A 18 -8.86 7.52 2.45
N ALA A 19 -9.12 8.47 1.54
CA ALA A 19 -10.21 9.43 1.70
C ALA A 19 -11.57 8.72 1.81
N ARG A 20 -11.83 7.72 0.95
CA ARG A 20 -13.05 6.90 1.03
C ARG A 20 -13.19 6.18 2.37
N HIS A 21 -12.12 5.56 2.86
CA HIS A 21 -12.16 4.85 4.14
C HIS A 21 -12.30 5.80 5.34
N LYS A 22 -11.77 7.01 5.25
CA LYS A 22 -12.00 8.06 6.25
C LYS A 22 -13.47 8.48 6.29
N GLU A 23 -14.10 8.66 5.13
CA GLU A 23 -15.54 8.96 5.02
C GLU A 23 -16.43 7.83 5.55
N MET A 24 -16.00 6.57 5.41
CA MET A 24 -16.67 5.41 6.02
C MET A 24 -16.55 5.35 7.56
N GLY A 25 -15.81 6.29 8.18
CA GLY A 25 -15.70 6.39 9.64
C GLY A 25 -14.62 5.51 10.28
N PHE A 26 -13.69 4.96 9.50
CA PHE A 26 -12.58 4.18 10.06
C PHE A 26 -11.62 5.07 10.84
N LYS A 27 -11.36 4.70 12.09
CA LYS A 27 -10.42 5.40 12.99
C LYS A 27 -8.96 5.00 12.80
N ALA A 28 -8.71 3.86 12.16
CA ALA A 28 -7.38 3.34 11.86
C ALA A 28 -7.37 2.79 10.43
N ILE A 29 -6.40 3.21 9.62
CA ILE A 29 -6.29 2.83 8.21
C ILE A 29 -4.83 2.45 7.94
N ARG A 30 -4.59 1.21 7.52
CA ARG A 30 -3.27 0.74 7.06
C ARG A 30 -3.07 1.18 5.62
N VAL A 31 -1.98 1.91 5.38
CA VAL A 31 -1.63 2.43 4.07
C VAL A 31 -0.50 1.61 3.46
N GLN A 32 -0.69 1.13 2.24
CA GLN A 32 0.33 0.45 1.47
C GLN A 32 0.34 0.94 0.03
N CYS A 33 1.54 1.21 -0.49
CA CYS A 33 1.74 1.71 -1.84
C CYS A 33 2.76 0.82 -2.56
N GLY A 34 2.56 0.60 -3.85
CA GLY A 34 3.57 0.03 -4.72
C GLY A 34 4.80 0.93 -4.80
N VAL A 35 5.99 0.33 -4.81
CA VAL A 35 7.26 1.05 -5.02
C VAL A 35 7.53 1.14 -6.53
N PRO A 36 7.67 2.34 -7.11
CA PRO A 36 7.99 2.51 -8.52
C PRO A 36 9.25 1.73 -8.92
N GLY A 37 9.16 0.95 -10.01
CA GLY A 37 10.27 0.14 -10.49
C GLY A 37 10.49 -1.19 -9.75
N MET A 38 9.62 -1.56 -8.81
CA MET A 38 9.55 -2.89 -8.22
C MET A 38 8.33 -3.63 -8.81
N LYS A 39 8.55 -4.80 -9.45
CA LYS A 39 7.45 -5.56 -10.09
C LYS A 39 6.42 -6.07 -9.10
N THR A 40 6.84 -6.28 -7.86
CA THR A 40 6.03 -6.88 -6.83
C THR A 40 6.29 -6.20 -5.50
N THR A 41 5.24 -5.82 -4.78
CA THR A 41 5.37 -5.24 -3.44
C THR A 41 4.48 -6.03 -2.49
N TYR A 42 5.06 -6.49 -1.39
CA TYR A 42 4.34 -7.22 -0.36
C TYR A 42 3.15 -6.40 0.16
N GLY A 43 2.01 -7.05 0.38
CA GLY A 43 0.81 -6.39 0.89
C GLY A 43 -0.07 -5.71 -0.15
N MET A 44 0.26 -5.80 -1.44
CA MET A 44 -0.58 -5.30 -2.52
C MET A 44 -1.68 -6.30 -2.88
N ALA A 45 -2.93 -5.84 -2.92
CA ALA A 45 -4.03 -6.64 -3.44
C ALA A 45 -3.77 -6.99 -4.91
N LYS A 46 -4.11 -8.22 -5.31
CA LYS A 46 -3.95 -8.69 -6.70
C LYS A 46 -4.93 -8.03 -7.68
N GLY A 47 -5.98 -7.38 -7.17
CA GLY A 47 -6.95 -6.62 -7.96
C GLY A 47 -7.46 -5.38 -7.23
N LYS A 48 -7.94 -4.38 -8.00
CA LYS A 48 -8.50 -3.14 -7.44
C LYS A 48 -9.70 -3.47 -6.54
N GLY A 49 -9.62 -3.06 -5.27
CA GLY A 49 -10.69 -3.24 -4.28
C GLY A 49 -10.79 -4.65 -3.67
N GLN A 50 -9.81 -5.54 -3.94
CA GLN A 50 -9.76 -6.85 -3.31
C GLN A 50 -8.97 -6.79 -1.99
N ALA A 51 -9.32 -7.66 -1.05
CA ALA A 51 -8.51 -7.83 0.15
C ALA A 51 -7.14 -8.42 -0.24
N TYR A 52 -6.09 -7.95 0.44
CA TYR A 52 -4.78 -8.60 0.32
C TYR A 52 -4.86 -10.02 0.88
N GLU A 53 -4.62 -11.02 0.04
CA GLU A 53 -4.58 -12.42 0.43
C GLU A 53 -3.11 -12.90 0.48
N PRO A 54 -2.56 -13.19 1.68
CA PRO A 54 -1.14 -13.53 1.84
C PRO A 54 -0.78 -14.95 1.37
N ALA A 55 -1.77 -15.83 1.24
CA ALA A 55 -1.57 -17.22 0.84
C ALA A 55 -2.16 -17.45 -0.55
N THR A 56 -1.36 -17.20 -1.58
CA THR A 56 -1.75 -17.56 -2.94
C THR A 56 -1.87 -19.08 -3.04
N LYS A 57 -2.95 -19.58 -3.66
CA LYS A 57 -3.07 -21.00 -4.02
C LYS A 57 -1.95 -21.38 -5.01
N GLY A 58 -0.98 -22.13 -4.52
CA GLY A 58 0.16 -22.61 -5.30
C GLY A 58 0.88 -23.74 -4.56
N GLN A 59 1.66 -24.53 -5.30
CA GLN A 59 2.44 -25.63 -4.72
C GLN A 59 3.67 -25.15 -3.95
N TRP A 60 4.08 -23.90 -4.20
CA TRP A 60 5.23 -23.22 -3.60
C TRP A 60 4.87 -21.79 -3.20
N PRO A 61 5.55 -21.21 -2.19
CA PRO A 61 5.41 -19.79 -1.85
C PRO A 61 5.74 -18.88 -3.03
N GLU A 62 5.04 -17.76 -3.16
CA GLU A 62 5.36 -16.77 -4.20
C GLU A 62 6.66 -16.03 -3.86
N GLU A 63 7.61 -16.06 -4.79
CA GLU A 63 8.81 -15.23 -4.71
C GLU A 63 8.48 -13.78 -5.09
N GLN A 64 8.98 -12.84 -4.30
CA GLN A 64 8.79 -11.41 -4.52
C GLN A 64 10.16 -10.76 -4.70
N LEU A 65 10.30 -9.91 -5.74
CA LEU A 65 11.53 -9.17 -5.99
C LEU A 65 11.64 -8.00 -5.01
N TRP A 66 12.78 -7.88 -4.33
CA TRP A 66 13.07 -6.80 -3.38
C TRP A 66 14.30 -6.00 -3.80
N SER A 67 14.23 -4.68 -3.61
CA SER A 67 15.36 -3.76 -3.77
C SER A 67 15.30 -2.69 -2.69
N THR A 68 16.27 -2.73 -1.78
CA THR A 68 16.36 -1.79 -0.66
C THR A 68 16.56 -0.36 -1.15
N GLU A 69 17.37 -0.15 -2.19
CA GLU A 69 17.64 1.18 -2.78
C GLU A 69 16.36 1.85 -3.29
N LYS A 70 15.60 1.15 -4.14
CA LYS A 70 14.32 1.65 -4.67
C LYS A 70 13.32 1.94 -3.56
N TYR A 71 13.29 1.10 -2.52
CA TYR A 71 12.43 1.30 -1.36
C TYR A 71 12.81 2.57 -0.58
N LEU A 72 14.10 2.79 -0.32
CA LEU A 72 14.58 3.95 0.44
C LEU A 72 14.39 5.27 -0.33
N ASP A 73 14.65 5.27 -1.65
CA ASP A 73 14.42 6.44 -2.51
C ASP A 73 12.93 6.82 -2.55
N PHE A 74 12.07 5.80 -2.67
CA PHE A 74 10.63 6.00 -2.62
C PHE A 74 10.16 6.46 -1.24
N TYR A 75 10.67 5.86 -0.16
CA TYR A 75 10.32 6.23 1.20
C TYR A 75 10.65 7.70 1.49
N ALA A 76 11.86 8.14 1.15
CA ALA A 76 12.28 9.53 1.30
C ALA A 76 11.35 10.49 0.53
N THR A 77 10.93 10.10 -0.68
CA THR A 77 10.05 10.93 -1.52
C THR A 77 8.59 10.92 -1.05
N ALA A 78 8.05 9.77 -0.67
CA ALA A 78 6.66 9.59 -0.26
C ALA A 78 6.39 10.17 1.13
N VAL A 79 7.26 9.86 2.11
CA VAL A 79 7.10 10.28 3.51
C VAL A 79 7.51 11.74 3.71
N CYS A 80 8.66 12.21 3.21
CA CYS A 80 9.07 13.59 3.51
C CYS A 80 8.21 14.65 2.80
N ARG A 81 7.65 14.37 1.62
CA ARG A 81 6.94 15.40 0.84
C ARG A 81 5.41 15.37 0.94
N ARG A 82 4.77 14.21 1.12
CA ARG A 82 3.31 14.08 0.92
C ARG A 82 2.51 13.61 2.14
N THR A 83 3.10 12.91 3.11
CA THR A 83 2.36 12.43 4.29
C THR A 83 2.02 13.52 5.32
N ARG A 84 2.54 14.76 5.21
CA ARG A 84 2.05 15.90 6.00
C ARG A 84 0.53 16.14 5.84
N LYS A 85 -0.08 15.68 4.74
CA LYS A 85 -1.53 15.75 4.51
C LYS A 85 -2.35 14.64 5.19
N ILE A 86 -1.70 13.58 5.68
CA ILE A 86 -2.38 12.43 6.33
C ILE A 86 -2.46 12.63 7.85
N TRP A 87 -1.53 13.40 8.43
CA TRP A 87 -1.41 13.65 9.88
C TRP A 87 -2.03 14.98 10.36
N LEU A 88 -2.49 15.83 9.44
CA LEU A 88 -3.24 17.07 9.71
C LEU A 88 -4.68 16.90 9.24
#